data_AF-A0A292SG88-F1
#
_entry.id   AF-A0A292SG88-F1
#
_cell.length_a   1.000
_cell.length_b   1.000
_cell.length_c   1.000
_cell.angle_alpha   90.00
_cell.angle_beta   90.00
_cell.angle_gamma   90.00
#
_symmetry.space_group_name_H-M   'P 1'
#
loop_
_entity.id
_entity.type
_entity.pdbx_description
1 polymer ?
#
loop_
_entity_poly.entity_id
_entity_poly.type
_entity_poly.pdbx_seq_one_letter_code
_entity_poly.pdbx_strand_id
1 'polypeptide(L)'
;MKTNDTPYMIERIVAAASYLTMGMAGFIWLLITLFTKARLKPFLLYHIVQSIMISLIFVILSMFLGWVSNILSFIPLINKLTAQITFLLNMPLLFDYSLIQIFIYSLLIYLAVTSFLGKYSYVPYLSELVDQNVRH
;
A
#
# COMPACT_ATOMS: atom_id res chain seq x y z
N MET A 1 11.78 -27.86 -8.12
CA MET A 1 11.05 -27.91 -9.40
C MET A 1 10.51 -26.50 -9.65
N LYS A 2 11.09 -25.75 -10.59
CA LYS A 2 10.68 -24.36 -10.87
C LYS A 2 9.49 -24.47 -11.84
N THR A 3 8.27 -24.48 -11.33
CA THR A 3 7.09 -24.35 -12.19
C THR A 3 7.22 -22.99 -12.89
N ASN A 4 7.02 -22.97 -14.21
CA ASN A 4 6.84 -21.73 -14.96
C ASN A 4 5.50 -21.12 -14.52
N ASP A 5 5.43 -20.59 -13.30
CA ASP A 5 4.25 -19.95 -12.72
C ASP A 5 4.19 -18.49 -13.18
N THR A 6 4.09 -18.32 -14.50
CA THR A 6 3.69 -17.02 -15.05
C THR A 6 2.30 -16.70 -14.52
N PRO A 7 2.11 -15.56 -13.83
CA PRO A 7 0.82 -15.22 -13.28
C PRO A 7 -0.19 -14.99 -14.40
N TYR A 8 -1.43 -15.46 -14.19
CA TYR A 8 -2.50 -15.26 -15.15
C TYR A 8 -2.82 -13.77 -15.26
N MET A 9 -3.39 -13.36 -16.40
CA MET A 9 -3.76 -11.96 -16.63
C MET A 9 -4.74 -11.44 -15.57
N ILE A 10 -5.70 -12.27 -15.14
CA ILE A 10 -6.63 -11.89 -14.06
C ILE A 10 -5.90 -11.68 -12.73
N GLU A 11 -4.90 -12.49 -12.39
CA GLU A 11 -4.11 -12.33 -11.16
C GLU A 11 -3.31 -11.03 -11.18
N ARG A 12 -2.76 -10.67 -12.34
CA ARG A 12 -2.04 -9.41 -12.55
C ARG A 12 -2.97 -8.19 -12.40
N ILE A 13 -4.19 -8.29 -12.93
CA ILE A 13 -5.21 -7.24 -12.79
C ILE A 13 -5.63 -7.07 -11.33
N VAL A 14 -5.94 -8.17 -10.65
CA VAL A 14 -6.35 -8.15 -9.23
C VAL A 14 -5.21 -7.64 -8.35
N ALA A 15 -3.97 -8.07 -8.60
CA ALA A 15 -2.79 -7.58 -7.89
C ALA A 15 -2.63 -6.06 -8.05
N ALA A 16 -2.72 -5.54 -9.28
CA ALA A 16 -2.62 -4.11 -9.53
C ALA A 16 -3.78 -3.32 -8.89
N ALA A 17 -5.01 -3.81 -9.02
CA ALA A 17 -6.20 -3.23 -8.41
C ALA A 17 -6.11 -3.21 -6.88
N SER A 18 -5.46 -4.20 -6.28
CA SER A 18 -5.25 -4.27 -4.83
C SER A 18 -4.45 -3.07 -4.33
N TYR A 19 -3.41 -2.63 -5.05
CA TYR A 19 -2.68 -1.41 -4.67
C TYR A 19 -3.52 -0.14 -4.87
N LEU A 20 -4.21 -0.01 -6.01
CA LEU A 20 -5.01 1.18 -6.32
C LEU A 20 -6.19 1.38 -5.36
N THR A 21 -6.68 0.30 -4.76
CA THR A 21 -7.80 0.30 -3.79
C THR A 21 -7.34 0.12 -2.35
N MET A 22 -6.05 0.31 -2.05
CA MET A 22 -5.49 0.18 -0.70
C MET A 22 -5.81 -1.16 -0.02
N GLY A 23 -5.79 -2.24 -0.80
CA GLY A 23 -6.04 -3.62 -0.37
C GLY A 23 -7.48 -4.10 -0.53
N MET A 24 -8.44 -3.23 -0.82
CA MET A 24 -9.86 -3.61 -0.86
C MET A 24 -10.17 -4.62 -1.97
N ALA A 25 -9.66 -4.41 -3.19
CA ALA A 25 -9.87 -5.37 -4.29
C ALA A 25 -9.28 -6.75 -3.97
N GLY A 26 -8.11 -6.78 -3.33
CA GLY A 26 -7.47 -8.02 -2.88
C GLY A 26 -8.27 -8.71 -1.77
N PHE A 27 -8.82 -7.94 -0.84
CA PHE A 27 -9.70 -8.46 0.20
C PHE A 27 -10.99 -9.07 -0.38
N ILE A 28 -11.64 -8.39 -1.33
CA ILE A 28 -12.80 -8.94 -2.05
C ILE A 28 -12.41 -10.24 -2.76
N TRP A 29 -11.24 -10.29 -3.39
CA TRP A 29 -10.77 -11.49 -4.07
C TRP A 29 -10.55 -12.66 -3.09
N LEU A 30 -10.00 -12.41 -1.90
CA LEU A 30 -9.88 -13.42 -0.84
C LEU A 30 -11.25 -14.01 -0.48
N LEU A 31 -12.28 -13.16 -0.30
CA LEU A 31 -13.64 -13.62 -0.03
C LEU A 31 -14.18 -14.50 -1.16
N ILE A 32 -14.01 -14.10 -2.42
CA ILE A 32 -14.44 -14.91 -3.57
C ILE A 32 -13.75 -16.28 -3.54
N THR A 33 -12.42 -16.30 -3.36
CA THR A 33 -11.66 -17.56 -3.33
C THR A 33 -12.05 -18.49 -2.18
N LEU A 34 -12.49 -17.93 -1.06
CA LEU A 34 -13.01 -18.69 0.08
C LEU A 34 -14.31 -19.43 -0.30
N PHE A 35 -15.23 -18.76 -1.00
CA PHE A 35 -16.49 -19.38 -1.46
C PHE A 35 -16.27 -20.39 -2.59
N THR A 36 -15.36 -20.11 -3.53
CA THR A 36 -15.07 -21.01 -4.65
C THR A 36 -14.12 -22.15 -4.29
N LYS A 37 -13.56 -22.15 -3.07
CA LYS A 37 -12.51 -23.08 -2.61
C LYS A 37 -11.30 -23.13 -3.56
N ALA A 38 -11.04 -22.05 -4.27
CA ALA A 38 -9.94 -21.95 -5.21
C ALA A 38 -8.63 -21.69 -4.46
N ARG A 39 -7.54 -22.35 -4.88
CA ARG A 39 -6.21 -22.07 -4.33
C ARG A 39 -5.65 -20.81 -4.97
N LEU A 40 -5.18 -19.89 -4.13
CA LEU A 40 -4.46 -18.69 -4.58
C LEU A 40 -3.02 -19.05 -4.95
N LYS A 41 -2.55 -18.55 -6.09
CA LYS A 41 -1.13 -18.64 -6.42
C LYS A 41 -0.31 -17.74 -5.48
N PRO A 42 0.95 -18.12 -5.18
CA PRO A 42 1.84 -17.31 -4.34
C PRO A 42 1.99 -15.87 -4.84
N PHE A 43 2.00 -15.64 -6.16
CA PHE A 43 2.07 -14.31 -6.77
C PHE A 43 0.92 -13.41 -6.32
N LEU A 44 -0.32 -13.89 -6.45
CA LEU A 44 -1.48 -13.08 -6.13
C LEU A 44 -1.61 -12.87 -4.62
N LEU A 45 -1.37 -13.92 -3.83
CA LEU A 45 -1.39 -13.84 -2.38
C LEU A 45 -0.38 -12.82 -1.86
N TYR A 46 0.84 -12.79 -2.43
CA TYR A 46 1.87 -11.81 -2.09
C TYR A 46 1.38 -10.37 -2.27
N HIS A 47 0.83 -10.03 -3.43
CA HIS A 47 0.38 -8.67 -3.71
C HIS A 47 -0.84 -8.25 -2.89
N ILE A 48 -1.77 -9.18 -2.63
CA ILE A 48 -2.91 -8.92 -1.75
C ILE A 48 -2.41 -8.60 -0.34
N VAL A 49 -1.58 -9.47 0.25
CA VAL A 49 -1.05 -9.27 1.60
C VAL A 49 -0.22 -7.98 1.67
N GLN A 50 0.68 -7.76 0.72
CA GLN A 50 1.50 -6.54 0.68
C GLN A 50 0.63 -5.27 0.61
N SER A 51 -0.40 -5.23 -0.24
CA SER A 51 -1.28 -4.07 -0.35
C SER A 51 -2.06 -3.77 0.94
N ILE A 52 -2.53 -4.81 1.64
CA ILE A 52 -3.20 -4.68 2.95
C ILE A 52 -2.22 -4.18 4.01
N MET A 53 -1.00 -4.70 4.03
CA MET A 53 -0.01 -4.23 5.00
C MET A 53 0.39 -2.78 4.77
N ILE A 54 0.52 -2.33 3.51
CA ILE A 54 0.77 -0.92 3.18
C ILE A 54 -0.36 -0.04 3.72
N SER A 55 -1.62 -0.42 3.52
CA SER A 55 -2.75 0.38 3.99
C SER A 55 -2.82 0.43 5.52
N LEU A 56 -2.54 -0.68 6.20
CA LEU A 56 -2.44 -0.71 7.67
C LEU A 56 -1.30 0.17 8.19
N ILE A 57 -0.11 0.10 7.59
CA ILE A 57 1.03 0.96 7.96
C ILE A 57 0.66 2.43 7.76
N PHE A 58 0.00 2.76 6.64
CA PHE A 58 -0.43 4.13 6.36
C PHE A 58 -1.42 4.66 7.41
N VAL A 59 -2.40 3.84 7.81
CA VAL A 59 -3.38 4.21 8.85
C VAL A 59 -2.68 4.41 10.19
N ILE A 60 -1.83 3.47 10.60
CA ILE A 60 -1.10 3.55 11.88
C ILE A 60 -0.21 4.79 11.91
N LEU A 61 0.54 5.05 10.82
CA LEU A 61 1.40 6.23 10.72
C LEU A 61 0.58 7.52 10.78
N SER A 62 -0.56 7.58 10.09
CA SER A 62 -1.45 8.74 10.10
C SER A 62 -2.01 9.02 11.49
N MET A 63 -2.44 7.97 12.21
CA MET A 63 -2.90 8.07 13.59
C MET A 63 -1.77 8.53 14.53
N PHE A 64 -0.58 7.97 14.38
CA PHE A 64 0.58 8.33 15.17
C PHE A 64 0.98 9.80 14.97
N LEU A 65 1.04 10.26 13.71
CA LEU A 65 1.33 11.66 13.39
C LEU A 65 0.26 12.61 13.94
N GLY A 66 -1.02 12.23 13.86
CA GLY A 66 -2.10 13.01 14.46
C GLY A 66 -1.97 13.11 15.99
N TRP A 67 -1.62 12.00 16.65
CA TRP A 67 -1.37 11.98 18.09
C TRP A 67 -0.17 12.84 18.49
N VAL A 68 0.95 12.73 17.78
CA VAL A 68 2.14 13.58 17.99
C VAL A 68 1.79 15.05 17.79
N SER A 69 1.06 15.40 16.72
CA SER A 69 0.62 16.77 16.44
C SER A 69 -0.21 17.37 17.58
N ASN A 70 -1.14 16.57 18.14
CA ASN A 70 -1.93 16.99 19.29
C ASN A 70 -1.06 17.31 20.52
N ILE A 71 -0.03 16.50 20.80
CA ILE A 71 0.89 16.77 21.91
C ILE A 71 1.73 18.03 21.65
N LEU A 72 2.25 18.18 20.43
CA LEU A 72 3.06 19.33 20.04
C LEU A 72 2.27 20.65 20.08
N SER A 73 0.93 20.57 19.97
CA SER A 73 0.04 21.74 19.99
C SER A 73 -0.01 22.47 21.34
N PHE A 74 0.35 21.81 22.45
CA PHE A 74 0.36 22.42 23.79
C PHE A 74 1.43 23.52 23.96
N ILE A 75 2.48 23.50 23.14
CA ILE A 75 3.56 24.49 23.20
C ILE A 75 3.33 25.51 22.06
N PRO A 76 3.03 26.80 22.36
CA PRO A 76 2.60 27.77 21.35
C PRO A 76 3.55 27.98 20.16
N LEU A 77 4.87 27.96 20.40
CA LEU A 77 5.88 28.11 19.35
C LEU A 77 5.94 26.86 18.45
N ILE A 78 5.93 25.68 19.06
CA ILE A 78 6.01 24.39 18.37
C ILE A 78 4.73 24.16 17.56
N ASN A 79 3.57 24.51 18.09
CA ASN A 79 2.30 24.42 17.38
C ASN A 79 2.33 25.20 16.04
N LYS A 80 2.88 26.42 16.04
CA LYS A 80 3.03 27.22 14.82
C LYS A 80 3.95 26.56 13.80
N LEU A 81 5.06 25.97 14.25
CA LEU A 81 5.99 25.25 13.37
C LEU A 81 5.34 23.99 12.79
N THR A 82 4.69 23.18 13.62
CA THR A 82 3.97 21.98 13.19
C THR A 82 2.86 22.32 12.19
N ALA A 83 2.12 23.40 12.43
CA ALA A 83 1.09 23.88 11.51
C ALA A 83 1.67 24.32 10.17
N GLN A 84 2.81 25.03 10.16
CA GLN A 84 3.50 25.43 8.92
C GLN A 84 4.01 24.23 8.13
N ILE A 85 4.63 23.26 8.79
CA ILE A 85 5.09 22.01 8.16
C ILE A 85 3.91 21.25 7.58
N THR A 86 2.84 21.08 8.36
CA THR A 86 1.62 20.39 7.92
C THR A 86 1.00 21.09 6.71
N PHE A 87 0.93 22.43 6.74
CA PHE A 87 0.45 23.22 5.62
C PHE A 87 1.31 22.99 4.38
N LEU A 88 2.64 23.10 4.48
CA LEU A 88 3.54 22.93 3.34
C LEU A 88 3.40 21.54 2.70
N LEU A 89 3.29 20.49 3.53
CA LEU A 89 3.16 19.12 3.05
C LEU A 89 1.79 18.80 2.45
N ASN A 90 0.73 19.51 2.88
CA ASN A 90 -0.66 19.30 2.42
C ASN A 90 -1.13 20.36 1.40
N MET A 91 -0.36 21.41 1.16
CA MET A 91 -0.69 22.43 0.17
C MET A 91 -0.76 21.80 -1.22
N PRO A 92 -1.77 22.15 -2.05
CA PRO A 92 -1.83 21.68 -3.44
C PRO A 92 -0.62 22.18 -4.22
N LEU A 93 0.12 21.27 -4.85
CA LEU A 93 1.31 21.58 -5.64
C LEU A 93 1.10 21.33 -7.13
N LEU A 94 0.64 20.13 -7.49
CA LEU A 94 0.45 19.72 -8.88
C LEU A 94 -0.92 19.07 -9.03
N PHE A 95 -1.74 19.58 -9.96
CA PHE A 95 -3.09 19.08 -10.22
C PHE A 95 -3.94 18.96 -8.95
N ASP A 96 -3.84 19.95 -8.06
CA ASP A 96 -4.51 19.99 -6.75
C ASP A 96 -4.10 18.90 -5.75
N TYR A 97 -3.12 18.05 -6.10
CA TYR A 97 -2.56 17.08 -5.18
C TYR A 97 -1.45 17.68 -4.32
N SER A 98 -1.46 17.31 -3.03
CA SER A 98 -0.42 17.70 -2.10
C SER A 98 0.88 16.92 -2.30
N LEU A 99 1.98 17.40 -1.71
CA LEU A 99 3.27 16.71 -1.80
C LEU A 99 3.18 15.27 -1.28
N ILE A 100 2.50 15.09 -0.14
CA ILE A 100 2.28 13.76 0.45
C ILE A 100 1.46 12.87 -0.51
N GLN A 101 0.39 13.40 -1.09
CA GLN A 101 -0.46 12.64 -2.01
C GLN A 101 0.31 12.21 -3.27
N ILE A 102 1.10 13.11 -3.85
CA ILE A 102 1.95 12.81 -5.01
C ILE A 102 2.90 11.66 -4.69
N PHE A 103 3.55 11.69 -3.52
CA PHE A 103 4.44 10.62 -3.08
C PHE A 103 3.70 9.28 -2.93
N ILE A 104 2.56 9.28 -2.23
CA ILE A 104 1.76 8.07 -2.01
C ILE A 104 1.27 7.49 -3.33
N TYR A 105 0.70 8.31 -4.22
CA TYR A 105 0.19 7.84 -5.50
C TYR A 105 1.30 7.36 -6.42
N SER A 106 2.46 8.01 -6.41
CA SER A 106 3.63 7.53 -7.17
C SER A 106 4.05 6.14 -6.70
N LEU A 107 4.10 5.91 -5.38
CA LEU A 107 4.39 4.59 -4.81
C LEU A 107 3.33 3.55 -5.22
N LEU A 108 2.05 3.87 -5.08
CA LEU A 108 0.96 2.94 -5.44
C LEU A 108 0.95 2.62 -6.93
N ILE A 109 1.17 3.61 -7.80
CA ILE A 109 1.26 3.42 -9.25
C ILE A 109 2.47 2.55 -9.58
N TYR A 110 3.63 2.78 -8.96
CA TYR A 110 4.80 1.93 -9.14
C TYR A 110 4.50 0.46 -8.80
N LEU A 111 3.84 0.20 -7.66
CA LEU A 111 3.46 -1.15 -7.24
C LEU A 111 2.39 -1.76 -8.15
N ALA A 112 1.39 -0.98 -8.57
CA ALA A 112 0.34 -1.43 -9.47
C ALA A 112 0.89 -1.78 -10.87
N VAL A 113 1.76 -0.94 -11.44
CA VAL A 113 2.36 -1.18 -12.76
C VAL A 113 3.28 -2.39 -12.73
N THR A 114 4.16 -2.48 -11.73
CA THR A 114 5.11 -3.61 -11.64
C THR A 114 4.41 -4.95 -11.40
N SER A 115 3.38 -4.99 -10.55
CA SER A 115 2.54 -6.18 -10.36
C SER A 115 1.70 -6.49 -11.60
N PHE A 116 1.19 -5.47 -12.28
CA PHE A 116 0.52 -5.66 -13.57
C PHE A 116 1.46 -6.23 -14.63
N LEU A 117 2.77 -5.97 -14.59
CA LEU A 117 3.77 -6.60 -15.46
C LEU A 117 4.13 -8.03 -15.03
N GLY A 118 3.52 -8.56 -13.97
CA GLY A 118 3.78 -9.90 -13.44
C GLY A 118 5.05 -10.01 -12.61
N LYS A 119 5.60 -8.88 -12.14
CA LYS A 119 6.79 -8.84 -11.27
C LYS A 119 6.36 -8.74 -9.81
N TYR A 120 7.13 -9.38 -8.92
CA TYR A 120 7.01 -9.17 -7.48
C TYR A 120 7.54 -7.76 -7.12
N SER A 121 6.62 -6.83 -6.97
CA SER A 121 6.88 -5.44 -6.60
C SER A 121 7.55 -5.32 -5.23
N TYR A 122 8.75 -4.75 -5.20
CA TYR A 122 9.55 -4.67 -3.98
C TYR A 122 9.37 -3.33 -3.25
N VAL A 123 9.12 -3.42 -1.94
CA VAL A 123 9.17 -2.35 -0.94
C VAL A 123 10.14 -2.83 0.15
N PRO A 124 11.23 -2.09 0.44
CA PRO A 124 12.21 -2.47 1.46
C PRO A 124 11.55 -2.82 2.80
N TYR A 125 12.06 -3.86 3.48
CA TYR A 125 11.54 -4.45 4.72
C TYR A 125 10.15 -5.09 4.60
N LEU A 126 9.18 -4.42 3.98
CA LEU A 126 7.82 -4.91 3.88
C LEU A 126 7.73 -6.14 2.99
N SER A 127 8.35 -6.11 1.82
CA SER A 127 8.33 -7.23 0.88
C SER A 127 8.99 -8.48 1.46
N GLU A 128 10.04 -8.32 2.27
CA GLU A 128 10.72 -9.43 2.95
C GLU A 128 9.80 -10.07 4.00
N LEU A 129 9.10 -9.25 4.78
CA LEU A 129 8.12 -9.73 5.75
C LEU A 129 6.97 -10.47 5.07
N VAL A 130 6.47 -9.97 3.93
CA VAL A 130 5.42 -10.66 3.16
C VAL A 130 5.94 -11.96 2.57
N ASP A 131 7.12 -11.96 1.95
CA ASP A 131 7.70 -13.15 1.33
C ASP A 131 7.92 -14.28 2.35
N GLN A 132 8.38 -13.97 3.56
CA GLN A 132 8.53 -14.93 4.65
C GLN A 132 7.20 -15.54 5.10
N ASN A 133 6.08 -14.82 5.02
CA ASN A 133 4.78 -15.32 5.50
C ASN A 133 3.93 -15.96 4.39
N VAL A 134 4.26 -15.76 3.12
CA VAL A 134 3.43 -16.16 1.98
C VAL A 134 4.05 -17.27 1.12
N ARG A 135 5.39 -17.39 1.05
CA ARG A 135 6.08 -18.33 0.15
C ARG A 135 6.53 -19.65 0.79
N HIS A 136 5.86 -20.08 1.86
CA HIS A 136 6.08 -21.40 2.47
C HIS A 136 5.31 -22.52 1.80
#